data_AF-A0A2I1D8C3-F1
#
_entry.id   AF-A0A2I1D8C3-F1
#
_cell.length_a   1.000
_cell.length_b   1.000
_cell.length_c   1.000
_cell.angle_alpha   90.00
_cell.angle_beta   90.00
_cell.angle_gamma   90.00
#
_symmetry.space_group_name_H-M   'P 1'
#
loop_
_entity.id
_entity.type
_entity.pdbx_description
1 polymer ?
#
loop_
_entity_poly.entity_id
_entity_poly.type
_entity_poly.pdbx_seq_one_letter_code
_entity_poly.pdbx_strand_id
1 'polypeptide(L)'
;MDIATLVQLMAFKHPDCRVLDVGGQNSQVLLGLMPNLQLTATGTTAEDVKELQKALMEHPQVQKRQLLLCEDLEPQALKPACYDFVISHEVQNRDELRRLRTLLVTGGRLALPASSSFDDDAYNAANLTVTSLDAGKYIVGTAFETDNQGLSDGSESRNIRIVHGQRQPSILQPVVASLKKRAFVTAVSSLQDSIDPGEHIIMIAEYEEPLLSAISETDYIRLQDLLAKTGSLLWVTAGSLAAGKKPEFAMAAGLLRAMKSEQASLNVTAIDFDPDTTPLETITAVIALRAEQQVQRKIIPGTGVLGLWAEYTDQPTAAAP
;
A
#
# COMPACT_ATOMS: atom_id res chain seq x y z
N MET A 1 -19.57 4.76 3.31
CA MET A 1 -18.51 3.94 3.96
C MET A 1 -17.78 4.92 4.85
N ASP A 2 -17.83 4.73 6.15
CA ASP A 2 -17.24 5.64 7.12
C ASP A 2 -15.73 5.40 7.32
N ILE A 3 -15.09 6.28 8.10
CA ILE A 3 -13.65 6.18 8.42
C ILE A 3 -13.33 4.90 9.18
N ALA A 4 -14.16 4.53 10.16
CA ALA A 4 -13.90 3.36 11.00
C ALA A 4 -13.85 2.07 10.17
N THR A 5 -14.78 1.91 9.22
CA THR A 5 -14.78 0.80 8.25
C THR A 5 -13.54 0.84 7.35
N LEU A 6 -13.11 2.03 6.89
CA LEU A 6 -11.91 2.15 6.07
C LEU A 6 -10.64 1.73 6.83
N VAL A 7 -10.50 2.13 8.10
CA VAL A 7 -9.39 1.70 8.96
C VAL A 7 -9.47 0.19 9.19
N GLN A 8 -10.66 -0.36 9.44
CA GLN A 8 -10.85 -1.81 9.58
C GLN A 8 -10.39 -2.58 8.35
N LEU A 9 -10.75 -2.13 7.14
CA LEU A 9 -10.28 -2.75 5.90
C LEU A 9 -8.76 -2.64 5.74
N MET A 10 -8.15 -1.55 6.19
CA MET A 10 -6.70 -1.43 6.20
C MET A 10 -6.06 -2.39 7.19
N ALA A 11 -6.51 -2.41 8.45
CA ALA A 11 -5.97 -3.27 9.49
C ALA A 11 -6.14 -4.76 9.14
N PHE A 12 -7.23 -5.12 8.47
CA PHE A 12 -7.41 -6.47 7.93
C PHE A 12 -6.34 -6.81 6.87
N LYS A 13 -5.98 -5.86 6.02
CA LYS A 13 -4.95 -6.05 4.98
C LYS A 13 -3.53 -6.00 5.54
N HIS A 14 -3.30 -5.18 6.56
CA HIS A 14 -2.02 -4.92 7.21
C HIS A 14 -2.22 -4.88 8.73
N PRO A 15 -2.16 -6.03 9.43
CA PRO A 15 -2.45 -6.12 10.87
C PRO A 15 -1.56 -5.24 11.74
N ASP A 16 -0.31 -5.01 11.31
CA ASP A 16 0.66 -4.16 12.00
C ASP A 16 0.54 -2.67 11.64
N CYS A 17 -0.56 -2.25 11.00
CA CYS A 17 -0.75 -0.85 10.62
C CYS A 17 -0.76 0.07 11.84
N ARG A 18 -0.03 1.18 11.73
CA ARG A 18 0.07 2.20 12.77
C ARG A 18 -0.89 3.33 12.45
N VAL A 19 -1.82 3.59 13.37
CA VAL A 19 -2.87 4.59 13.21
C VAL A 19 -2.65 5.74 14.20
N LEU A 20 -2.75 6.97 13.73
CA LEU A 20 -2.74 8.18 14.55
C LEU A 20 -4.13 8.83 14.51
N ASP A 21 -4.73 9.05 15.68
CA ASP A 21 -5.98 9.78 15.84
C ASP A 21 -5.70 11.14 16.49
N VAL A 22 -5.75 12.19 15.67
CA VAL A 22 -5.49 13.58 16.09
C VAL A 22 -6.76 14.19 16.65
N GLY A 23 -6.73 14.50 17.96
CA GLY A 23 -7.90 14.92 18.73
C GLY A 23 -8.65 13.76 19.41
N GLY A 24 -8.30 12.51 19.11
CA GLY A 24 -8.72 11.34 19.88
C GLY A 24 -10.21 10.96 19.82
N GLN A 25 -11.02 11.61 18.97
CA GLN A 25 -12.48 11.41 18.97
C GLN A 25 -12.91 10.08 18.35
N ASN A 26 -12.06 9.44 17.53
CA ASN A 26 -12.37 8.15 16.90
C ASN A 26 -11.83 6.96 17.70
N SER A 27 -10.97 7.22 18.68
CA SER A 27 -10.17 6.20 19.37
C SER A 27 -11.02 5.10 20.02
N GLN A 28 -12.11 5.46 20.70
CA GLN A 28 -13.02 4.48 21.31
C GLN A 28 -13.72 3.60 20.26
N VAL A 29 -14.22 4.20 19.18
CA VAL A 29 -14.91 3.48 18.10
C VAL A 29 -13.96 2.52 17.40
N LEU A 30 -12.74 2.97 17.10
CA LEU A 30 -11.72 2.14 16.45
C LEU A 30 -11.32 0.95 17.33
N LEU A 31 -11.13 1.14 18.62
CA LEU A 31 -10.74 0.07 19.54
C LEU A 31 -11.87 -0.92 19.83
N GLY A 32 -13.13 -0.45 19.85
CA GLY A 32 -14.29 -1.33 19.94
C GLY A 32 -14.43 -2.28 18.75
N LEU A 33 -14.05 -1.82 17.55
CA LEU A 33 -14.03 -2.65 16.34
C LEU A 33 -12.75 -3.49 16.19
N MET A 34 -11.62 -2.96 16.67
CA MET A 34 -10.29 -3.53 16.50
C MET A 34 -9.46 -3.39 17.80
N PRO A 35 -9.61 -4.32 18.76
CA PRO A 35 -8.96 -4.21 20.07
C PRO A 35 -7.43 -4.21 20.03
N ASN A 36 -6.84 -4.82 18.99
CA ASN A 36 -5.40 -5.00 18.84
C ASN A 36 -4.75 -3.95 17.90
N LEU A 37 -5.48 -2.90 17.52
CA LEU A 37 -4.96 -1.86 16.62
C LEU A 37 -3.79 -1.10 17.28
N GLN A 38 -2.70 -0.90 16.54
CA GLN A 38 -1.58 -0.05 16.98
C GLN A 38 -1.95 1.44 16.87
N LEU A 39 -2.73 1.91 17.84
CA LEU A 39 -3.27 3.27 17.86
C LEU A 39 -2.42 4.21 18.72
N THR A 40 -2.17 5.40 18.19
CA THR A 40 -1.73 6.57 18.96
C THR A 40 -2.88 7.57 18.99
N ALA A 41 -3.44 7.82 20.16
CA ALA A 41 -4.47 8.83 20.38
C ALA A 41 -3.82 10.11 20.90
N THR A 42 -4.22 11.26 20.36
CA THR A 42 -3.65 12.54 20.80
C THR A 42 -4.72 13.54 21.21
N GLY A 43 -4.44 14.31 22.26
CA GLY A 43 -5.24 15.46 22.69
C GLY A 43 -4.45 16.76 22.47
N THR A 44 -5.13 17.90 22.34
CA THR A 44 -4.45 19.19 22.13
C THR A 44 -3.95 19.78 23.46
N THR A 45 -4.68 19.54 24.55
CA THR A 45 -4.33 19.99 25.90
C THR A 45 -3.98 18.83 26.84
N ALA A 46 -3.34 19.14 27.97
CA ALA A 46 -3.04 18.14 29.00
C ALA A 46 -4.32 17.56 29.62
N GLU A 47 -5.38 18.35 29.68
CA GLU A 47 -6.72 17.93 30.11
C GLU A 47 -7.31 16.89 29.16
N ASP A 48 -7.25 17.13 27.84
CA ASP A 48 -7.73 16.16 26.84
C ASP A 48 -6.98 14.82 26.94
N VAL A 49 -5.68 14.87 27.20
CA VAL A 49 -4.87 13.66 27.40
C VAL A 49 -5.33 12.88 28.64
N LYS A 50 -5.69 13.57 29.72
CA LYS A 50 -6.25 12.91 30.92
C LYS A 50 -7.63 12.31 30.62
N GLU A 51 -8.47 12.99 29.85
CA GLU A 51 -9.76 12.45 29.41
C GLU A 51 -9.57 11.19 28.54
N LEU A 52 -8.63 11.22 27.59
CA LEU A 52 -8.26 10.07 26.77
C LEU A 52 -7.69 8.92 27.62
N GLN A 53 -6.88 9.23 28.63
CA GLN A 53 -6.37 8.21 29.57
C GLN A 53 -7.51 7.50 30.31
N LYS A 54 -8.51 8.26 30.79
CA LYS A 54 -9.70 7.71 31.46
C LYS A 54 -10.57 6.92 30.50
N ALA A 55 -10.81 7.45 29.31
CA ALA A 55 -11.63 6.84 28.27
C ALA A 55 -11.07 5.51 27.75
N LEU A 56 -9.75 5.34 27.79
CA LEU A 56 -9.02 4.22 27.21
C LEU A 56 -8.24 3.42 28.26
N MET A 57 -8.73 3.38 29.50
CA MET A 57 -8.09 2.62 30.59
C MET A 57 -8.07 1.11 30.30
N GLU A 58 -9.11 0.59 29.64
CA GLU A 58 -9.20 -0.83 29.24
C GLU A 58 -8.23 -1.20 28.10
N HIS A 59 -7.57 -0.22 27.50
CA HIS A 59 -6.63 -0.40 26.39
C HIS A 59 -5.25 0.17 26.76
N PRO A 60 -4.44 -0.56 27.55
CA PRO A 60 -3.12 -0.10 27.98
C PRO A 60 -2.11 -0.04 26.83
N GLN A 61 -2.30 -0.82 25.76
CA GLN A 61 -1.42 -0.79 24.57
C GLN A 61 -1.48 0.52 23.77
N VAL A 62 -2.51 1.35 23.96
CA VAL A 62 -2.72 2.58 23.17
C VAL A 62 -1.87 3.71 23.71
N GLN A 63 -1.05 4.30 22.85
CA GLN A 63 -0.24 5.46 23.21
C GLN A 63 -1.13 6.70 23.29
N LYS A 64 -1.11 7.40 24.43
CA LYS A 64 -1.84 8.66 24.63
C LYS A 64 -0.84 9.79 24.76
N ARG A 65 -0.94 10.83 23.93
CA ARG A 65 0.04 11.94 23.91
C ARG A 65 -0.63 13.29 23.68
N GLN A 66 0.05 14.35 24.07
CA GLN A 66 -0.34 15.70 23.68
C GLN A 66 0.23 15.99 22.29
N LEU A 67 -0.58 16.59 21.41
CA LEU A 67 -0.17 17.00 20.07
C LEU A 67 -0.75 18.39 19.74
N LEU A 68 0.13 19.34 19.46
CA LEU A 68 -0.19 20.65 18.93
C LEU A 68 0.33 20.74 17.50
N LEU A 69 -0.58 20.71 16.53
CA LEU A 69 -0.23 20.79 15.10
C LEU A 69 0.38 22.13 14.71
N CYS A 70 0.15 23.18 15.50
CA CYS A 70 0.73 24.51 15.32
C CYS A 70 2.21 24.59 15.74
N GLU A 71 2.71 23.64 16.52
CA GLU A 71 4.10 23.54 16.95
C GLU A 71 4.88 22.49 16.14
N ASP A 72 6.21 22.46 16.30
CA ASP A 72 7.05 21.48 15.62
C ASP A 72 6.85 20.06 16.18
N LEU A 73 6.83 19.06 15.30
CA LEU A 73 6.50 17.67 15.66
C LEU A 73 7.65 16.91 16.31
N GLU A 74 8.90 17.29 16.01
CA GLU A 74 10.11 16.66 16.56
C GLU A 74 10.16 16.70 18.10
N PRO A 75 9.99 17.86 18.77
CA PRO A 75 9.97 17.92 20.23
C PRO A 75 8.77 17.18 20.85
N GLN A 76 7.72 16.91 20.07
CA GLN A 76 6.53 16.17 20.51
C GLN A 76 6.71 14.64 20.42
N ALA A 77 7.93 14.18 20.14
CA ALA A 77 8.33 12.77 20.07
C ALA A 77 7.53 11.93 19.06
N LEU A 78 6.96 12.57 18.04
CA LEU A 78 6.35 11.89 16.90
C LEU A 78 7.42 11.67 15.85
N LYS A 79 7.64 10.40 15.51
CA LYS A 79 8.62 10.04 14.48
C LYS A 79 8.00 10.31 13.10
N PRO A 80 8.74 10.97 12.19
CA PRO A 80 8.29 11.12 10.80
C PRO A 80 8.19 9.76 10.12
N ALA A 81 7.34 9.67 9.08
CA ALA A 81 7.12 8.50 8.24
C ALA A 81 6.86 7.20 9.05
N CYS A 82 6.02 7.28 10.07
CA CYS A 82 5.74 6.16 10.98
C CYS A 82 4.28 5.74 11.03
N TYR A 83 3.37 6.43 10.35
CA TYR A 83 1.95 6.09 10.40
C TYR A 83 1.44 5.68 9.03
N ASP A 84 0.66 4.60 8.99
CA ASP A 84 -0.01 4.10 7.79
C ASP A 84 -1.34 4.83 7.56
N PHE A 85 -1.99 5.25 8.66
CA PHE A 85 -3.21 6.04 8.64
C PHE A 85 -3.13 7.18 9.67
N VAL A 86 -3.55 8.37 9.28
CA VAL A 86 -3.70 9.52 10.16
C VAL A 86 -5.11 10.04 10.00
N ILE A 87 -5.82 10.26 11.11
CA ILE A 87 -7.13 10.91 11.14
C ILE A 87 -6.96 12.23 11.87
N SER A 88 -7.41 13.33 11.28
CA SER A 88 -7.51 14.60 11.98
C SER A 88 -8.90 15.19 11.82
N HIS A 89 -9.46 15.70 12.92
CA HIS A 89 -10.76 16.37 12.92
C HIS A 89 -10.70 17.79 12.36
N GLU A 90 -9.57 18.46 12.55
CA GLU A 90 -9.41 19.84 12.13
C GLU A 90 -7.98 20.08 11.68
N VAL A 91 -7.86 20.88 10.63
CA VAL A 91 -6.59 21.38 10.09
C VAL A 91 -6.87 22.80 9.67
N GLN A 92 -6.16 23.76 10.28
CA GLN A 92 -6.46 25.17 10.14
C GLN A 92 -5.71 25.83 8.99
N ASN A 93 -4.56 25.27 8.60
CA ASN A 93 -3.68 25.88 7.61
C ASN A 93 -2.89 24.83 6.79
N ARG A 94 -2.26 25.29 5.71
CA ARG A 94 -1.47 24.45 4.80
C ARG A 94 -0.22 23.85 5.47
N ASP A 95 0.31 24.48 6.51
CA ASP A 95 1.52 24.00 7.19
C ASP A 95 1.20 22.82 8.13
N GLU A 96 0.06 22.85 8.79
CA GLU A 96 -0.47 21.70 9.54
C GLU A 96 -0.72 20.51 8.61
N LEU A 97 -1.27 20.75 7.41
CA LEU A 97 -1.45 19.71 6.39
C LEU A 97 -0.11 19.05 6.01
N ARG A 98 0.93 19.87 5.78
CA ARG A 98 2.29 19.38 5.49
C ARG A 98 2.89 18.62 6.66
N ARG A 99 2.71 19.10 7.89
CA ARG A 99 3.13 18.40 9.11
C ARG A 99 2.47 17.03 9.23
N LEU A 100 1.16 16.93 9.02
CA LEU A 100 0.46 15.64 9.00
C LEU A 100 0.98 14.71 7.89
N ARG A 101 1.31 15.26 6.71
CA ARG A 101 1.96 14.47 5.65
C ARG A 101 3.30 13.89 6.11
N THR A 102 4.13 14.64 6.84
CA THR A 102 5.46 14.16 7.28
C THR A 102 5.39 12.95 8.20
N LEU A 103 4.27 12.76 8.90
CA LEU A 103 4.04 11.61 9.78
C LEU A 103 3.68 10.34 9.01
N LEU A 104 3.16 10.47 7.79
CA LEU A 104 2.72 9.35 6.96
C LEU A 104 3.88 8.69 6.22
N VAL A 105 3.87 7.35 6.20
CA VAL A 105 4.68 6.57 5.26
C VAL A 105 4.22 6.84 3.82
N THR A 106 5.08 6.56 2.84
CA THR A 106 4.69 6.58 1.43
C THR A 106 3.56 5.58 1.17
N GLY A 107 2.48 6.04 0.54
CA GLY A 107 1.23 5.30 0.35
C GLY A 107 0.30 5.28 1.57
N GLY A 108 0.73 5.85 2.70
CA GLY A 108 -0.12 6.07 3.87
C GLY A 108 -1.28 7.02 3.56
N ARG A 109 -2.32 7.02 4.40
CA ARG A 109 -3.53 7.81 4.13
C ARG A 109 -3.84 8.79 5.25
N LEU A 110 -4.23 10.00 4.86
CA LEU A 110 -4.75 11.04 5.73
C LEU A 110 -6.27 11.14 5.55
N ALA A 111 -7.05 11.08 6.61
CA ALA A 111 -8.49 11.34 6.57
C ALA A 111 -8.81 12.66 7.27
N LEU A 112 -9.51 13.56 6.56
CA LEU A 112 -9.96 14.87 7.05
C LEU A 112 -11.45 15.03 6.79
N PRO A 113 -12.22 15.69 7.68
CA PRO A 113 -13.56 16.15 7.36
C PRO A 113 -13.58 17.08 6.15
N ALA A 114 -14.65 17.03 5.35
CA ALA A 114 -14.79 17.93 4.21
C ALA A 114 -14.89 19.41 4.60
N SER A 115 -15.30 19.70 5.84
CA SER A 115 -15.29 21.05 6.42
C SER A 115 -13.88 21.63 6.57
N SER A 116 -12.86 20.78 6.64
CA SER A 116 -11.44 21.14 6.71
C SER A 116 -10.69 20.75 5.43
N SER A 117 -11.41 20.75 4.29
CA SER A 117 -10.82 20.49 2.98
C SER A 117 -10.05 21.70 2.44
N PHE A 118 -9.02 21.43 1.67
CA PHE A 118 -8.24 22.43 0.95
C PHE A 118 -8.47 22.31 -0.56
N ASP A 119 -7.93 23.25 -1.33
CA ASP A 119 -7.86 23.12 -2.79
C ASP A 119 -6.89 22.00 -3.21
N ASP A 120 -7.08 21.45 -4.41
CA ASP A 120 -6.23 20.39 -4.95
C ASP A 120 -4.75 20.81 -4.99
N ASP A 121 -4.47 22.10 -5.21
CA ASP A 121 -3.12 22.65 -5.20
C ASP A 121 -2.45 22.54 -3.82
N ALA A 122 -3.17 22.76 -2.72
CA ALA A 122 -2.62 22.55 -1.38
C ALA A 122 -2.31 21.09 -1.10
N TYR A 123 -3.18 20.17 -1.53
CA TYR A 123 -2.94 18.73 -1.36
C TYR A 123 -1.75 18.26 -2.21
N ASN A 124 -1.67 18.70 -3.47
CA ASN A 124 -0.53 18.41 -4.34
C ASN A 124 0.77 18.98 -3.77
N ALA A 125 0.76 20.22 -3.27
CA ALA A 125 1.92 20.84 -2.61
C ALA A 125 2.31 20.17 -1.29
N ALA A 126 1.38 19.44 -0.67
CA ALA A 126 1.62 18.59 0.50
C ALA A 126 1.89 17.12 0.10
N ASN A 127 2.11 16.82 -1.18
CA ASN A 127 2.33 15.48 -1.70
C ASN A 127 1.24 14.46 -1.30
N LEU A 128 -0.02 14.86 -1.45
CA LEU A 128 -1.21 14.06 -1.20
C LEU A 128 -2.11 14.02 -2.45
N THR A 129 -2.54 12.83 -2.86
CA THR A 129 -3.61 12.66 -3.86
C THR A 129 -4.92 12.38 -3.14
N VAL A 130 -5.95 13.19 -3.38
CA VAL A 130 -7.20 13.13 -2.61
C VAL A 130 -8.35 12.45 -3.33
N THR A 131 -9.20 11.79 -2.56
CA THR A 131 -10.52 11.29 -2.99
C THR A 131 -11.55 11.50 -1.88
N SER A 132 -12.81 11.69 -2.27
CA SER A 132 -13.90 11.83 -1.31
C SER A 132 -14.38 10.47 -0.78
N LEU A 133 -14.70 10.41 0.52
CA LEU A 133 -15.29 9.27 1.20
C LEU A 133 -16.63 9.67 1.84
N ASP A 134 -17.49 8.67 2.06
CA ASP A 134 -18.76 8.81 2.78
C ASP A 134 -19.68 9.91 2.23
N ALA A 135 -19.98 9.81 0.93
CA ALA A 135 -20.77 10.80 0.20
C ALA A 135 -20.22 12.24 0.29
N GLY A 136 -18.90 12.38 0.43
CA GLY A 136 -18.22 13.68 0.52
C GLY A 136 -18.15 14.24 1.93
N LYS A 137 -18.45 13.46 2.98
CA LYS A 137 -18.26 13.88 4.37
C LYS A 137 -16.78 13.96 4.77
N TYR A 138 -15.95 13.12 4.15
CA TYR A 138 -14.51 13.07 4.40
C TYR A 138 -13.72 13.16 3.10
N ILE A 139 -12.52 13.73 3.19
CA ILE A 139 -11.49 13.70 2.16
C ILE A 139 -10.38 12.76 2.65
N VAL A 140 -9.98 11.83 1.78
CA VAL A 140 -8.90 10.89 2.05
C VAL A 140 -7.73 11.21 1.10
N GLY A 141 -6.64 11.73 1.65
CA GLY A 141 -5.38 11.94 0.95
C GLY A 141 -4.49 10.71 1.01
N THR A 142 -3.90 10.31 -0.11
CA THR A 142 -2.87 9.28 -0.19
C THR A 142 -1.50 9.93 -0.35
N ALA A 143 -0.60 9.66 0.58
CA ALA A 143 0.76 10.17 0.60
C ALA A 143 1.58 9.61 -0.57
N PHE A 144 2.24 10.49 -1.33
CA PHE A 144 3.24 10.11 -2.32
C PHE A 144 4.53 10.90 -2.08
N GLU A 145 5.66 10.46 -2.63
CA GLU A 145 6.90 11.23 -2.62
C GLU A 145 7.12 11.83 -4.01
N THR A 146 7.48 13.10 -4.06
CA THR A 146 8.04 13.72 -5.26
C THR A 146 9.55 13.57 -5.16
N ASP A 147 10.16 12.87 -6.12
CA ASP A 147 11.61 12.82 -6.27
C ASP A 147 12.14 14.23 -6.55
N ASN A 148 12.44 14.99 -5.49
CA ASN A 148 13.20 16.23 -5.56
C ASN A 148 14.64 15.97 -5.07
N GLN A 149 15.18 14.80 -5.40
CA GLN A 149 16.62 14.57 -5.44
C GLN A 149 17.10 14.96 -6.83
N GLY A 150 17.93 16.00 -6.88
CA GLY A 150 18.64 16.35 -8.10
C GLY A 150 19.31 15.12 -8.69
N LEU A 151 19.24 15.01 -10.02
CA LEU A 151 19.94 14.08 -10.91
C LEU A 151 21.23 13.49 -10.30
N SER A 152 21.09 12.50 -9.45
CA SER A 152 22.13 11.52 -9.18
C SER A 152 21.82 10.36 -10.12
N ASP A 153 22.68 10.24 -11.11
CA ASP A 153 22.73 9.19 -12.11
C ASP A 153 22.72 7.80 -11.46
N GLY A 154 21.51 7.32 -11.22
CA GLY A 154 21.17 6.03 -10.67
C GLY A 154 19.79 5.70 -11.19
N SER A 155 19.73 5.32 -12.47
CA SER A 155 18.52 4.84 -13.11
C SER A 155 17.97 3.64 -12.33
N GLU A 156 17.12 3.88 -11.32
CA GLU A 156 16.21 2.84 -10.84
C GLU A 156 15.42 2.40 -12.07
N SER A 157 15.69 1.16 -12.50
CA SER A 157 15.24 0.67 -13.80
C SER A 157 13.72 0.66 -13.82
N ARG A 158 13.12 1.64 -14.49
CA ARG A 158 11.67 1.71 -14.80
C ARG A 158 11.31 0.67 -15.87
N ASN A 159 11.89 -0.53 -15.77
CA ASN A 159 11.72 -1.62 -16.70
C ASN A 159 10.60 -2.51 -16.18
N ILE A 160 9.55 -2.66 -16.99
CA ILE A 160 8.45 -3.58 -16.73
C ILE A 160 8.38 -4.57 -17.89
N ARG A 161 8.31 -5.85 -17.56
CA ARG A 161 8.02 -6.89 -18.56
C ARG A 161 6.55 -7.24 -18.52
N ILE A 162 5.90 -7.17 -19.67
CA ILE A 162 4.52 -7.59 -19.85
C ILE A 162 4.55 -8.97 -20.48
N VAL A 163 4.01 -9.95 -19.75
CA VAL A 163 3.97 -11.34 -20.19
C VAL A 163 2.56 -11.68 -20.65
N HIS A 164 2.43 -12.24 -21.85
CA HIS A 164 1.16 -12.73 -22.42
C HIS A 164 1.16 -14.25 -22.56
N GLY A 165 -0.03 -14.83 -22.76
CA GLY A 165 -0.19 -16.27 -23.02
C GLY A 165 0.19 -16.63 -24.45
N GLN A 166 -0.39 -17.71 -24.99
CA GLN A 166 -0.13 -18.11 -26.37
C GLN A 166 -0.56 -17.05 -27.40
N ARG A 167 -1.62 -16.30 -27.10
CA ARG A 167 -2.12 -15.19 -27.89
C ARG A 167 -1.88 -13.86 -27.18
N GLN A 168 -1.54 -12.82 -27.94
CA GLN A 168 -1.49 -11.46 -27.43
C GLN A 168 -2.92 -10.92 -27.25
N PRO A 169 -3.31 -10.52 -26.02
CA PRO A 169 -4.64 -9.99 -25.79
C PRO A 169 -4.77 -8.56 -26.33
N SER A 170 -5.99 -8.15 -26.65
CA SER A 170 -6.30 -6.81 -27.19
C SER A 170 -5.86 -5.66 -26.28
N ILE A 171 -5.77 -5.89 -24.97
CA ILE A 171 -5.36 -4.91 -23.97
C ILE A 171 -3.85 -4.58 -23.96
N LEU A 172 -3.02 -5.40 -24.61
CA LEU A 172 -1.55 -5.25 -24.56
C LEU A 172 -1.09 -3.86 -25.00
N GLN A 173 -1.50 -3.40 -26.17
CA GLN A 173 -1.08 -2.10 -26.71
C GLN A 173 -1.59 -0.92 -25.87
N PRO A 174 -2.86 -0.88 -25.44
CA PRO A 174 -3.35 0.11 -24.48
C PRO A 174 -2.55 0.17 -23.16
N VAL A 175 -2.18 -0.98 -22.58
CA VAL A 175 -1.37 -1.04 -21.34
C VAL A 175 0.02 -0.49 -21.58
N VAL A 176 0.68 -0.88 -22.68
CA VAL A 176 1.99 -0.34 -23.08
C VAL A 176 1.93 1.18 -23.21
N ALA A 177 0.89 1.71 -23.87
CA ALA A 177 0.71 3.15 -24.02
C ALA A 177 0.51 3.85 -22.67
N SER A 178 -0.29 3.28 -21.77
CA SER A 178 -0.53 3.81 -20.42
C SER A 178 0.74 3.83 -19.56
N LEU A 179 1.56 2.79 -19.64
CA LEU A 179 2.86 2.70 -18.95
C LEU A 179 3.89 3.68 -19.50
N LYS A 180 3.96 3.85 -20.83
CA LYS A 180 4.83 4.85 -21.47
C LYS A 180 4.51 6.28 -21.05
N LYS A 181 3.22 6.61 -20.87
CA LYS A 181 2.79 7.92 -20.34
C LYS A 181 3.32 8.19 -18.92
N ARG A 182 3.67 7.14 -18.17
CA ARG A 182 4.29 7.20 -16.84
C ARG A 182 5.80 6.99 -16.86
N ALA A 183 6.44 7.15 -18.02
CA ALA A 183 7.88 7.00 -18.23
C ALA A 183 8.46 5.61 -17.88
N PHE A 184 7.65 4.54 -18.00
CA PHE A 184 8.15 3.16 -17.96
C PHE A 184 8.67 2.70 -19.33
N VAL A 185 9.75 1.92 -19.29
CA VAL A 185 10.26 1.15 -20.42
C VAL A 185 9.63 -0.24 -20.35
N THR A 186 8.91 -0.62 -21.38
CA THR A 186 8.17 -1.90 -21.41
C THR A 186 8.82 -2.89 -22.36
N ALA A 187 9.13 -4.08 -21.88
CA ALA A 187 9.41 -5.24 -22.72
C ALA A 187 8.15 -6.12 -22.80
N VAL A 188 7.91 -6.76 -23.94
CA VAL A 188 6.79 -7.70 -24.13
C VAL A 188 7.36 -9.07 -24.43
N SER A 189 6.86 -10.09 -23.74
CA SER A 189 7.26 -11.48 -23.97
C SER A 189 6.09 -12.44 -23.84
N SER A 190 6.24 -13.62 -24.43
CA SER A 190 5.38 -14.77 -24.19
C SER A 190 5.73 -15.41 -22.84
N LEU A 191 4.79 -16.15 -22.25
CA LEU A 191 5.05 -17.05 -21.10
C LEU A 191 6.17 -18.06 -21.41
N GLN A 192 6.37 -18.39 -22.67
CA GLN A 192 7.40 -19.33 -23.11
C GLN A 192 8.81 -18.74 -23.11
N ASP A 193 8.94 -17.41 -23.06
CA ASP A 193 10.22 -16.73 -23.08
C ASP A 193 10.86 -16.74 -21.69
N SER A 194 12.19 -16.82 -21.65
CA SER A 194 12.94 -16.72 -20.40
C SER A 194 12.90 -15.29 -19.86
N ILE A 195 12.82 -15.16 -18.54
CA ILE A 195 12.96 -13.87 -17.88
C ILE A 195 14.26 -13.75 -17.07
N ASP A 196 14.74 -12.53 -16.93
CA ASP A 196 15.85 -12.23 -16.02
C ASP A 196 15.33 -12.17 -14.57
N PRO A 197 16.14 -12.61 -13.60
CA PRO A 197 15.78 -12.54 -12.18
C PRO A 197 15.55 -11.10 -11.70
N GLY A 198 14.56 -10.91 -10.83
CA GLY A 198 14.27 -9.64 -10.17
C GLY A 198 13.41 -8.67 -10.99
N GLU A 199 12.95 -9.06 -12.17
CA GLU A 199 12.13 -8.18 -13.01
C GLU A 199 10.73 -7.92 -12.44
N HIS A 200 10.18 -6.74 -12.76
CA HIS A 200 8.79 -6.38 -12.49
C HIS A 200 7.89 -6.87 -13.62
N ILE A 201 7.00 -7.80 -13.32
CA ILE A 201 6.17 -8.49 -14.30
C ILE A 201 4.71 -8.04 -14.21
N ILE A 202 4.12 -7.73 -15.35
CA ILE A 202 2.66 -7.67 -15.52
C ILE A 202 2.23 -8.88 -16.34
N MET A 203 1.53 -9.81 -15.71
CA MET A 203 0.96 -11.00 -16.34
C MET A 203 -0.44 -10.67 -16.85
N ILE A 204 -0.62 -10.65 -18.17
CA ILE A 204 -1.91 -10.40 -18.84
C ILE A 204 -2.42 -11.62 -19.62
N ALA A 205 -1.81 -12.80 -19.43
CA ALA A 205 -2.21 -14.04 -20.10
C ALA A 205 -3.66 -14.42 -19.80
N GLU A 206 -4.16 -14.09 -18.61
CA GLU A 206 -5.53 -14.35 -18.19
C GLU A 206 -6.47 -13.15 -18.34
N TYR A 207 -6.15 -12.20 -19.23
CA TYR A 207 -7.09 -11.11 -19.50
C TYR A 207 -8.28 -11.57 -20.36
N GLU A 208 -8.06 -12.44 -21.35
CA GLU A 208 -9.12 -12.91 -22.27
C GLU A 208 -9.46 -14.39 -22.06
N GLU A 209 -8.48 -15.23 -21.69
CA GLU A 209 -8.63 -16.68 -21.60
C GLU A 209 -8.07 -17.22 -20.26
N PRO A 210 -8.74 -18.17 -19.60
CA PRO A 210 -8.34 -18.69 -18.28
C PRO A 210 -7.19 -19.72 -18.39
N LEU A 211 -5.95 -19.23 -18.49
CA LEU A 211 -4.72 -20.03 -18.57
C LEU A 211 -4.67 -21.18 -17.55
N LEU A 212 -4.96 -20.91 -16.28
CA LEU A 212 -4.82 -21.87 -15.18
C LEU A 212 -5.86 -22.99 -15.24
N SER A 213 -7.01 -22.76 -15.89
CA SER A 213 -8.08 -23.76 -15.99
C SER A 213 -7.73 -24.94 -16.88
N ALA A 214 -6.87 -24.71 -17.88
CA ALA A 214 -6.48 -25.71 -18.86
C ALA A 214 -4.98 -25.62 -19.15
N ILE A 215 -4.18 -25.38 -18.11
CA ILE A 215 -2.75 -25.18 -18.25
C ILE A 215 -2.08 -26.47 -18.74
N SER A 216 -1.26 -26.34 -19.78
CA SER A 216 -0.42 -27.46 -20.24
C SER A 216 0.75 -27.70 -19.29
N GLU A 217 1.32 -28.91 -19.29
CA GLU A 217 2.51 -29.20 -18.48
C GLU A 217 3.67 -28.26 -18.81
N THR A 218 3.86 -27.92 -20.09
CA THR A 218 4.89 -26.99 -20.53
C THR A 218 4.63 -25.57 -20.05
N ASP A 219 3.39 -25.08 -20.13
CA ASP A 219 3.03 -23.76 -19.60
C ASP A 219 3.15 -23.71 -18.07
N TYR A 220 2.85 -24.81 -17.37
CA TYR A 220 2.97 -24.90 -15.93
C TYR A 220 4.43 -24.80 -15.47
N ILE A 221 5.35 -25.53 -16.10
CA ILE A 221 6.79 -25.44 -15.79
C ILE A 221 7.30 -24.01 -16.05
N ARG A 222 6.88 -23.38 -17.15
CA ARG A 222 7.26 -22.00 -17.46
C ARG A 222 6.71 -21.00 -16.45
N LEU A 223 5.47 -21.21 -16.01
CA LEU A 223 4.87 -20.41 -14.97
C LEU A 223 5.64 -20.56 -13.65
N GLN A 224 6.02 -21.77 -13.26
CA GLN A 224 6.85 -21.99 -12.07
C GLN A 224 8.19 -21.24 -12.15
N ASP A 225 8.89 -21.35 -13.30
CA ASP A 225 10.14 -20.63 -13.54
C ASP A 225 9.98 -19.11 -13.45
N LEU A 226 8.89 -18.58 -14.03
CA LEU A 226 8.56 -17.16 -13.98
C LEU A 226 8.30 -16.68 -12.55
N LEU A 227 7.49 -17.43 -11.80
CA LEU A 227 7.14 -17.11 -10.41
C LEU A 227 8.35 -17.18 -9.47
N ALA A 228 9.30 -18.07 -9.73
CA ALA A 228 10.52 -18.20 -8.95
C ALA A 228 11.53 -17.06 -9.18
N LYS A 229 11.51 -16.43 -10.36
CA LYS A 229 12.49 -15.41 -10.77
C LYS A 229 11.98 -13.98 -10.62
N THR A 230 10.67 -13.76 -10.61
CA THR A 230 10.08 -12.42 -10.58
C THR A 230 10.41 -11.63 -9.31
N GLY A 231 10.75 -10.35 -9.44
CA GLY A 231 10.90 -9.45 -8.29
C GLY A 231 9.56 -8.91 -7.79
N SER A 232 8.61 -8.69 -8.70
CA SER A 232 7.23 -8.38 -8.35
C SER A 232 6.28 -8.81 -9.46
N LEU A 233 5.06 -9.21 -9.11
CA LEU A 233 4.06 -9.68 -10.06
C LEU A 233 2.76 -8.90 -9.93
N LEU A 234 2.26 -8.38 -11.05
CA LEU A 234 0.90 -7.91 -11.22
C LEU A 234 0.15 -8.88 -12.13
N TRP A 235 -0.79 -9.64 -11.59
CA TRP A 235 -1.63 -10.56 -12.36
C TRP A 235 -2.95 -9.89 -12.68
N VAL A 236 -3.28 -9.82 -13.98
CA VAL A 236 -4.47 -9.13 -14.48
C VAL A 236 -5.46 -10.14 -15.05
N THR A 237 -6.70 -10.12 -14.58
CA THR A 237 -7.82 -10.94 -15.06
C THR A 237 -9.03 -10.09 -15.46
N ALA A 238 -9.89 -10.61 -16.33
CA ALA A 238 -11.18 -10.01 -16.68
C ALA A 238 -12.35 -11.01 -16.47
N GLY A 239 -12.41 -11.56 -15.26
CA GLY A 239 -13.36 -12.61 -14.87
C GLY A 239 -14.69 -12.11 -14.29
N SER A 240 -14.79 -10.81 -14.01
CA SER A 240 -15.92 -10.21 -13.27
C SER A 240 -16.22 -10.99 -11.97
N LEU A 241 -15.19 -11.32 -11.21
CA LEU A 241 -15.24 -12.24 -10.07
C LEU A 241 -16.15 -11.73 -8.95
N ALA A 242 -16.27 -10.41 -8.78
CA ALA A 242 -17.19 -9.80 -7.82
C ALA A 242 -18.67 -10.14 -8.13
N ALA A 243 -19.01 -10.31 -9.40
CA ALA A 243 -20.32 -10.75 -9.86
C ALA A 243 -20.41 -12.28 -10.07
N GLY A 244 -19.31 -13.02 -9.83
CA GLY A 244 -19.24 -14.46 -9.97
C GLY A 244 -19.43 -14.99 -11.40
N LYS A 245 -19.16 -14.19 -12.43
CA LYS A 245 -19.47 -14.57 -13.83
C LYS A 245 -18.56 -15.67 -14.37
N LYS A 246 -17.24 -15.54 -14.19
CA LYS A 246 -16.24 -16.46 -14.75
C LYS A 246 -15.30 -16.99 -13.65
N PRO A 247 -15.75 -17.98 -12.85
CA PRO A 247 -15.02 -18.47 -11.69
C PRO A 247 -13.63 -19.03 -12.02
N GLU A 248 -13.40 -19.48 -13.24
CA GLU A 248 -12.12 -20.00 -13.70
C GLU A 248 -10.97 -18.98 -13.60
N PHE A 249 -11.26 -17.68 -13.75
CA PHE A 249 -10.29 -16.60 -13.54
C PHE A 249 -9.94 -16.39 -12.06
N ALA A 250 -10.70 -16.97 -11.12
CA ALA A 250 -10.40 -16.89 -9.69
C ALA A 250 -9.20 -17.78 -9.29
N MET A 251 -8.80 -18.73 -10.15
CA MET A 251 -7.66 -19.61 -9.88
C MET A 251 -6.37 -18.84 -9.66
N ALA A 252 -6.14 -17.75 -10.42
CA ALA A 252 -4.97 -16.89 -10.23
C ALA A 252 -4.95 -16.24 -8.84
N ALA A 253 -6.08 -15.72 -8.38
CA ALA A 253 -6.20 -15.15 -7.04
C ALA A 253 -5.93 -16.21 -5.94
N GLY A 254 -6.37 -17.45 -6.16
CA GLY A 254 -6.08 -18.58 -5.28
C GLY A 254 -4.59 -18.92 -5.22
N LEU A 255 -3.95 -19.06 -6.37
CA LEU A 255 -2.52 -19.34 -6.50
C LEU A 255 -1.67 -18.28 -5.80
N LEU A 256 -1.93 -17.00 -6.08
CA LEU A 256 -1.18 -15.89 -5.49
C LEU A 256 -1.40 -15.77 -3.98
N ARG A 257 -2.57 -16.18 -3.47
CA ARG A 257 -2.83 -16.24 -2.03
C ARG A 257 -2.01 -17.33 -1.35
N ALA A 258 -1.93 -18.52 -1.95
CA ALA A 258 -1.09 -19.61 -1.46
C ALA A 258 0.39 -19.18 -1.43
N MET A 259 0.90 -18.62 -2.52
CA MET A 259 2.26 -18.10 -2.58
C MET A 259 2.58 -17.06 -1.50
N LYS A 260 1.68 -16.10 -1.26
CA LYS A 260 1.87 -15.10 -0.21
C LYS A 260 1.90 -15.70 1.19
N SER A 261 1.16 -16.78 1.42
CA SER A 261 1.18 -17.47 2.71
C SER A 261 2.48 -18.23 2.95
N GLU A 262 3.13 -18.69 1.88
CA GLU A 262 4.43 -19.37 1.95
C GLU A 262 5.60 -18.38 2.07
N GLN A 263 5.53 -17.26 1.36
CA GLN A 263 6.60 -16.27 1.29
C GLN A 263 6.03 -14.85 1.43
N ALA A 264 5.97 -14.36 2.68
CA ALA A 264 5.39 -13.06 3.01
C ALA A 264 6.07 -11.86 2.35
N SER A 265 7.35 -12.00 1.94
CA SER A 265 8.09 -10.95 1.24
C SER A 265 7.75 -10.81 -0.24
N LEU A 266 6.92 -11.70 -0.81
CA LEU A 266 6.54 -11.62 -2.22
C LEU A 266 5.66 -10.40 -2.51
N ASN A 267 6.13 -9.53 -3.41
CA ASN A 267 5.35 -8.42 -3.94
C ASN A 267 4.48 -8.87 -5.13
N VAL A 268 3.45 -9.65 -4.85
CA VAL A 268 2.46 -10.08 -5.85
C VAL A 268 1.11 -9.41 -5.63
N THR A 269 0.42 -9.04 -6.71
CA THR A 269 -0.90 -8.41 -6.68
C THR A 269 -1.77 -9.03 -7.77
N ALA A 270 -3.00 -9.39 -7.44
CA ALA A 270 -4.02 -9.79 -8.41
C ALA A 270 -5.01 -8.62 -8.59
N ILE A 271 -5.39 -8.33 -9.83
CA ILE A 271 -6.45 -7.37 -10.16
C ILE A 271 -7.39 -8.04 -11.14
N ASP A 272 -8.67 -8.04 -10.78
CA ASP A 272 -9.76 -8.50 -11.63
C ASP A 272 -10.60 -7.32 -12.11
N PHE A 273 -10.99 -7.35 -13.37
CA PHE A 273 -11.84 -6.35 -14.00
C PHE A 273 -13.15 -6.98 -14.48
N ASP A 274 -14.22 -6.18 -14.48
CA ASP A 274 -15.46 -6.53 -15.15
C ASP A 274 -15.51 -5.80 -16.50
N PRO A 275 -15.23 -6.48 -17.63
CA PRO A 275 -15.13 -5.83 -18.94
C PRO A 275 -16.48 -5.28 -19.43
N ASP A 276 -17.60 -5.73 -18.86
CA ASP A 276 -18.94 -5.23 -19.22
C ASP A 276 -19.24 -3.86 -18.61
N THR A 277 -18.59 -3.52 -17.49
CA THR A 277 -18.89 -2.30 -16.70
C THR A 277 -17.70 -1.37 -16.55
N THR A 278 -16.48 -1.84 -16.84
CA THR A 278 -15.24 -1.07 -16.68
C THR A 278 -14.68 -0.67 -18.06
N PRO A 279 -14.64 0.63 -18.38
CA PRO A 279 -14.06 1.10 -19.65
C PRO A 279 -12.57 0.75 -19.77
N LEU A 280 -12.11 0.43 -20.99
CA LEU A 280 -10.73 0.06 -21.28
C LEU A 280 -9.70 1.11 -20.81
N GLU A 281 -10.05 2.40 -20.92
CA GLU A 281 -9.20 3.49 -20.44
C GLU A 281 -8.98 3.42 -18.91
N THR A 282 -10.04 3.12 -18.15
CA THR A 282 -9.96 2.92 -16.70
C THR A 282 -9.13 1.70 -16.36
N ILE A 283 -9.35 0.57 -17.06
CA ILE A 283 -8.58 -0.67 -16.85
C ILE A 283 -7.08 -0.40 -17.03
N THR A 284 -6.70 0.21 -18.15
CA THR A 284 -5.29 0.46 -18.50
C THR A 284 -4.64 1.52 -17.58
N ALA A 285 -5.40 2.52 -17.13
CA ALA A 285 -4.93 3.49 -16.13
C ALA A 285 -4.68 2.84 -14.77
N VAL A 286 -5.57 1.95 -14.33
CA VAL A 286 -5.44 1.21 -13.06
C VAL A 286 -4.25 0.25 -13.10
N ILE A 287 -4.07 -0.51 -14.20
CA ILE A 287 -2.92 -1.40 -14.38
C ILE A 287 -1.61 -0.60 -14.26
N ALA A 288 -1.50 0.51 -14.98
CA ALA A 288 -0.28 1.33 -14.97
C ALA A 288 -0.02 1.97 -13.59
N LEU A 289 -1.05 2.49 -12.92
CA LEU A 289 -0.94 3.01 -11.56
C LEU A 289 -0.48 1.94 -10.57
N ARG A 290 -0.99 0.72 -10.70
CA ARG A 290 -0.67 -0.38 -9.78
C ARG A 290 0.72 -0.92 -10.01
N ALA A 291 1.16 -0.99 -11.26
CA ALA A 291 2.54 -1.33 -11.58
C ALA A 291 3.52 -0.31 -10.97
N GLU A 292 3.22 0.99 -11.10
CA GLU A 292 4.02 2.05 -10.48
C GLU A 292 4.11 1.90 -8.96
N GLN A 293 2.98 1.67 -8.30
CA GLN A 293 2.95 1.42 -6.85
C GLN A 293 3.76 0.18 -6.45
N GLN A 294 3.79 -0.86 -7.28
CA GLN A 294 4.57 -2.06 -6.98
C GLN A 294 6.07 -1.85 -7.15
N VAL A 295 6.51 -1.07 -8.14
CA VAL A 295 7.92 -0.72 -8.35
C VAL A 295 8.43 0.18 -7.21
N GLN A 296 7.64 1.18 -6.83
CA GLN A 296 7.98 2.12 -5.73
C GLN A 296 7.95 1.46 -4.34
N ARG A 297 7.24 0.34 -4.19
CA ARG A 297 7.19 -0.39 -2.94
C ARG A 297 8.53 -1.10 -2.73
N LYS A 298 9.48 -0.40 -2.09
CA LYS A 298 10.68 -1.02 -1.52
C LYS A 298 10.23 -2.16 -0.62
N ILE A 299 10.38 -3.40 -1.08
CA ILE A 299 10.38 -4.55 -0.18
C ILE A 299 11.62 -4.34 0.67
N ILE A 300 11.45 -3.92 1.93
CA ILE A 300 12.56 -3.89 2.88
C ILE A 300 12.98 -5.35 3.05
N PRO A 301 14.14 -5.78 2.52
CA PRO A 301 14.60 -7.14 2.74
C PRO A 301 15.05 -7.20 4.19
N GLY A 302 14.35 -7.96 5.05
CA GLY A 302 14.91 -8.34 6.35
C GLY A 302 14.16 -7.97 7.63
N THR A 303 12.89 -7.55 7.62
CA THR A 303 12.08 -7.51 8.87
C THR A 303 11.43 -8.86 9.20
N GLY A 304 12.13 -9.96 8.88
CA GLY A 304 11.79 -11.31 9.31
C GLY A 304 12.73 -11.76 10.42
N VAL A 305 12.32 -11.51 11.68
CA VAL A 305 12.67 -12.28 12.90
C VAL A 305 14.16 -12.46 13.29
N LEU A 306 15.15 -12.02 12.52
CA LEU A 306 16.59 -12.22 12.83
C LEU A 306 17.26 -11.00 13.49
N GLY A 307 16.54 -10.30 14.38
CA GLY A 307 17.07 -9.18 15.18
C GLY A 307 17.14 -9.43 16.69
N LEU A 308 16.72 -10.61 17.17
CA LEU A 308 16.55 -10.88 18.61
C LEU A 308 17.59 -11.82 19.23
N TRP A 309 18.66 -12.18 18.53
CA TRP A 309 19.71 -13.09 19.06
C TRP A 309 21.16 -12.61 18.87
N ALA A 310 21.39 -11.34 18.55
CA ALA A 310 22.76 -10.83 18.32
C ALA A 310 23.36 -10.01 19.49
N GLU A 311 22.65 -9.83 20.62
CA GLU A 311 23.16 -9.04 21.75
C GLU A 311 23.48 -9.84 23.03
N TYR A 312 23.67 -11.17 22.95
CA TYR A 312 24.03 -11.97 24.14
C TYR A 312 25.38 -12.70 24.11
N THR A 313 26.31 -12.32 23.24
CA THR A 313 27.69 -12.81 23.35
C THR A 313 28.67 -11.69 23.08
N ASP A 314 28.88 -10.84 24.10
CA ASP A 314 30.20 -10.31 24.46
C ASP A 314 30.08 -9.52 25.76
N GLN A 315 30.09 -10.22 26.89
CA GLN A 315 30.58 -9.63 28.13
C GLN A 315 32.05 -10.03 28.31
N PRO A 316 32.99 -9.09 28.42
CA PRO A 316 34.38 -9.40 28.69
C PRO A 316 34.49 -9.97 30.10
N THR A 317 35.12 -11.14 30.20
CA THR A 317 35.56 -11.75 31.45
C THR A 317 36.51 -10.81 32.17
N ALA A 318 36.00 -10.15 33.22
CA ALA A 318 36.83 -9.46 34.18
C ALA A 318 37.69 -10.51 34.92
N ALA A 319 39.00 -10.47 34.65
CA ALA A 319 40.00 -11.13 35.47
C ALA A 319 39.96 -10.52 36.88
N ALA A 320 39.72 -11.36 37.88
CA ALA A 320 40.10 -11.08 39.27
C ALA A 320 41.37 -11.90 39.59
N PRO A 321 42.29 -11.37 40.41
CA PRO A 321 43.40 -12.15 40.96
C PRO A 321 42.91 -13.27 41.89
#